data_AF-A0A6A9T6J4-F1
#
_entry.id   AF-A0A6A9T6J4-F1
#
_cell.length_a   1.000
_cell.length_b   1.000
_cell.length_c   1.000
_cell.angle_alpha   90.00
_cell.angle_beta   90.00
_cell.angle_gamma   90.00
#
_symmetry.space_group_name_H-M   'P 1'
#
loop_
_entity.id
_entity.type
_entity.pdbx_description
1 polymer ?
#
loop_
_entity_poly.entity_id
_entity_poly.type
_entity_poly.pdbx_seq_one_letter_code
_entity_poly.pdbx_strand_id
1 'polypeptide(L)'
;MNSFRLIAANHPFVDSNKRTALMSTRIFYALNGLQFDYDRTIKEILKALATDEANVDDEDVITYLRANTEPLAPEYEATIDLWLSRIDGTAQFSGPREHEEADENPSNEPNGYDHDPYRES
;
A
#
# COMPACT_ATOMS: atom_id res chain seq x y z
N MET A 1 -1.16 -13.76 -3.88
CA MET A 1 -0.39 -12.60 -3.37
C MET A 1 -1.38 -11.58 -2.83
N ASN A 2 -1.51 -11.44 -1.51
CA ASN A 2 -2.45 -10.49 -0.90
C ASN A 2 -1.77 -9.12 -0.75
N SER A 3 -2.50 -8.03 -1.02
CA SER A 3 -1.98 -6.64 -1.04
C SER A 3 -1.23 -6.25 0.24
N PHE A 4 -1.54 -6.90 1.35
CA PHE A 4 -0.91 -6.73 2.65
C PHE A 4 0.58 -7.11 2.66
N ARG A 5 0.92 -8.25 2.04
CA ARG A 5 2.29 -8.78 1.96
C ARG A 5 3.20 -7.87 1.14
N LEU A 6 2.68 -7.40 0.00
CA LEU A 6 3.43 -6.56 -0.93
C LEU A 6 3.93 -5.24 -0.32
N ILE A 7 3.14 -4.61 0.55
CA ILE A 7 3.50 -3.31 1.15
C ILE A 7 4.26 -3.50 2.47
N ALA A 8 3.86 -4.49 3.28
CA ALA A 8 4.48 -4.70 4.57
C ALA A 8 5.93 -5.23 4.46
N ALA A 9 6.19 -6.12 3.49
CA ALA A 9 7.48 -6.79 3.37
C ALA A 9 8.48 -6.12 2.43
N ASN A 10 8.02 -5.42 1.38
CA ASN A 10 8.93 -4.73 0.46
C ASN A 10 9.51 -3.42 1.03
N HIS A 11 9.09 -2.99 2.23
CA HIS A 11 9.54 -1.78 2.92
C HIS A 11 9.78 -0.55 2.02
N PRO A 12 8.83 -0.15 1.15
CA PRO A 12 9.07 0.91 0.17
C PRO A 12 9.19 2.32 0.79
N PHE A 13 8.79 2.51 2.05
CA PHE A 13 8.85 3.80 2.73
C PHE A 13 9.80 3.79 3.92
N VAL A 14 10.39 4.96 4.21
CA VAL A 14 11.30 5.22 5.35
C VAL A 14 10.63 4.98 6.71
N ASP A 15 9.32 5.25 6.82
CA ASP A 15 8.50 4.92 7.98
C ASP A 15 7.05 4.62 7.53
N SER A 16 6.23 4.02 8.41
CA SER A 16 4.79 3.80 8.25
C SER A 16 4.34 2.69 7.31
N ASN A 17 5.23 1.82 6.83
CA ASN A 17 4.90 0.66 5.98
C ASN A 17 3.70 -0.15 6.50
N LYS A 18 3.63 -0.40 7.81
CA LYS A 18 2.51 -1.14 8.44
C LYS A 18 1.16 -0.41 8.34
N ARG A 19 1.17 0.92 8.53
CA ARG A 19 -0.04 1.75 8.40
C ARG A 19 -0.49 1.81 6.94
N THR A 20 0.45 1.97 6.02
CA THR A 20 0.16 2.00 4.59
C THR A 20 -0.40 0.66 4.13
N ALA A 21 0.21 -0.47 4.50
CA ALA A 21 -0.29 -1.81 4.17
C ALA A 21 -1.74 -2.00 4.66
N LEU A 22 -2.01 -1.60 5.89
CA LEU A 22 -3.36 -1.70 6.47
C LEU A 22 -4.38 -0.83 5.73
N MET A 23 -4.05 0.44 5.47
CA MET A 23 -4.98 1.35 4.77
C MET A 23 -5.20 0.93 3.33
N SER A 24 -4.15 0.53 2.61
CA SER A 24 -4.27 0.02 1.24
C SER A 24 -5.14 -1.23 1.17
N THR A 25 -5.02 -2.14 2.13
CA THR A 25 -5.90 -3.31 2.22
C THR A 25 -7.34 -2.91 2.50
N ARG A 26 -7.61 -1.99 3.46
CA ARG A 26 -8.97 -1.50 3.70
C ARG A 26 -9.60 -0.89 2.45
N ILE A 27 -8.86 -0.05 1.73
CA ILE A 27 -9.32 0.58 0.49
C ILE A 27 -9.61 -0.48 -0.57
N PHE A 28 -8.71 -1.47 -0.73
CA PHE A 28 -8.93 -2.57 -1.66
C PHE A 28 -10.22 -3.33 -1.39
N TYR A 29 -10.50 -3.69 -0.12
CA TYR A 29 -11.76 -4.35 0.24
C TYR A 29 -12.96 -3.44 -0.01
N ALA A 30 -12.88 -2.16 0.38
CA ALA A 30 -13.97 -1.20 0.18
C ALA A 30 -14.34 -1.05 -1.30
N LEU A 31 -13.36 -0.96 -2.19
CA LEU A 31 -13.57 -0.90 -3.64
C LEU A 31 -14.22 -2.18 -4.22
N ASN A 32 -14.17 -3.29 -3.49
CA ASN A 32 -14.85 -4.55 -3.83
C ASN A 32 -16.20 -4.71 -3.08
N GLY A 33 -16.73 -3.65 -2.47
CA GLY A 33 -17.99 -3.69 -1.72
C GLY A 33 -17.89 -4.44 -0.39
N LEU A 34 -16.68 -4.55 0.16
CA LEU A 34 -16.41 -5.27 1.39
C LEU A 34 -15.84 -4.34 2.46
N GLN A 35 -16.32 -4.49 3.68
CA GLN A 35 -15.78 -3.87 4.86
C GLN A 35 -14.81 -4.83 5.54
N PHE A 36 -13.56 -4.41 5.69
CA PHE A 36 -12.57 -5.11 6.50
C PHE A 36 -12.57 -4.51 7.91
N ASP A 37 -13.23 -5.21 8.85
CA ASP A 37 -13.29 -4.85 10.27
C ASP A 37 -12.35 -5.75 11.07
N TYR A 38 -11.20 -5.21 11.44
CA TYR A 38 -10.12 -5.96 12.06
C TYR A 38 -9.97 -5.61 13.55
N ASP A 39 -9.56 -6.62 14.31
CA ASP A 39 -9.25 -6.50 15.73
C ASP A 39 -7.76 -6.24 15.98
N ARG A 40 -7.28 -6.53 17.20
CA ARG A 40 -5.86 -6.34 17.56
C ARG A 40 -4.94 -7.36 16.88
N THR A 41 -5.46 -8.49 16.43
CA THR A 41 -4.69 -9.58 15.80
C THR A 41 -3.99 -9.11 14.53
N ILE A 42 -4.55 -8.13 13.81
CA ILE A 42 -3.92 -7.54 12.63
C ILE A 42 -2.54 -6.95 12.93
N LYS A 43 -2.31 -6.44 14.14
CA LYS A 43 -1.03 -5.85 14.54
C LYS A 43 0.05 -6.92 14.66
N GLU A 44 -0.32 -8.11 15.13
CA GLU A 44 0.61 -9.25 15.22
C GLU A 44 0.94 -9.78 13.83
N ILE A 45 -0.05 -9.89 12.93
CA ILE A 45 0.19 -10.27 11.52
C ILE A 45 1.13 -9.25 10.85
N LEU A 46 0.89 -7.94 11.01
CA LEU A 46 1.77 -6.89 10.47
C LEU A 46 3.18 -6.94 11.04
N LYS A 47 3.31 -7.29 12.31
CA LYS A 47 4.61 -7.41 12.98
C LYS A 47 5.36 -8.62 12.47
N ALA A 48 4.70 -9.78 12.37
CA ALA A 48 5.28 -11.02 11.86
C ALA A 48 5.75 -10.83 10.41
N LEU A 49 4.90 -10.28 9.53
CA LEU A 49 5.28 -10.00 8.14
C LEU A 49 6.46 -9.04 8.00
N ALA A 50 6.57 -8.05 8.88
CA ALA A 50 7.68 -7.10 8.86
C ALA A 50 8.98 -7.64 9.50
N THR A 51 8.94 -8.81 10.15
CA THR A 51 10.08 -9.36 10.90
C THR A 51 10.62 -10.64 10.26
N ASP A 52 9.72 -11.54 9.84
CA ASP A 52 10.06 -12.83 9.23
C ASP A 52 8.92 -13.28 8.30
N GLU A 53 8.78 -12.59 7.17
CA GLU A 53 7.71 -12.83 6.20
C GLU A 53 7.65 -14.28 5.70
N ALA A 54 8.81 -14.92 5.53
CA ALA A 54 8.93 -16.26 4.97
C ALA A 54 8.31 -17.34 5.89
N ASN A 55 8.21 -17.04 7.18
CA ASN A 55 7.67 -17.95 8.19
C ASN A 55 6.21 -17.64 8.56
N VAL A 56 5.61 -16.62 7.96
CA VAL A 56 4.16 -16.35 8.10
C VAL A 56 3.39 -17.28 7.17
N ASP A 57 2.49 -18.08 7.74
CA ASP A 57 1.58 -18.92 6.98
C ASP A 57 0.52 -18.07 6.26
N ASP A 58 0.48 -18.18 4.94
CA ASP A 58 -0.50 -17.47 4.11
C ASP A 58 -1.94 -17.90 4.41
N GLU A 59 -2.17 -19.18 4.73
CA GLU A 59 -3.52 -19.68 4.98
C GLU A 59 -4.09 -19.13 6.28
N ASP A 60 -3.27 -18.97 7.31
CA ASP A 60 -3.67 -18.31 8.56
C ASP A 60 -4.04 -16.84 8.32
N VAL A 61 -3.23 -16.13 7.53
CA VAL A 61 -3.51 -14.74 7.16
C VAL A 61 -4.80 -14.64 6.34
N ILE A 62 -4.98 -15.50 5.33
CA ILE A 62 -6.20 -15.52 4.51
C ILE A 62 -7.42 -15.84 5.35
N THR A 63 -7.32 -16.81 6.26
CA THR A 63 -8.40 -17.22 7.16
C THR A 63 -8.80 -16.06 8.06
N TYR A 64 -7.82 -15.37 8.65
CA TYR A 64 -8.08 -14.17 9.44
C TYR A 64 -8.76 -13.08 8.61
N LEU A 65 -8.25 -12.78 7.41
CA LEU A 65 -8.81 -11.74 6.56
C LEU A 65 -10.28 -12.03 6.20
N ARG A 66 -10.60 -13.27 5.82
CA ARG A 66 -12.00 -13.67 5.51
C ARG A 66 -12.91 -13.58 6.73
N ALA A 67 -12.45 -14.02 7.90
CA ALA A 67 -13.25 -13.99 9.12
C ALA A 67 -13.58 -12.56 9.58
N ASN A 68 -12.76 -11.58 9.18
CA ASN A 68 -12.86 -10.17 9.55
C ASN A 68 -13.36 -9.30 8.38
N THR A 69 -14.00 -9.91 7.37
CA THR A 69 -14.55 -9.19 6.22
C THR A 69 -16.04 -9.46 6.10
N GLU A 70 -16.81 -8.39 5.94
CA GLU A 70 -18.26 -8.41 5.78
C GLU A 70 -18.69 -7.53 4.58
N PRO A 71 -19.92 -7.66 4.07
CA PRO A 71 -20.45 -6.72 3.08
C PRO A 71 -20.39 -5.29 3.59
N LEU A 72 -19.98 -4.36 2.74
CA LEU A 72 -19.97 -2.95 3.08
C LEU A 72 -21.39 -2.45 3.32
N ALA A 73 -21.57 -1.62 4.35
CA ALA A 73 -22.89 -1.07 4.62
C ALA A 73 -23.36 -0.16 3.46
N PRO A 74 -24.67 -0.19 3.08
CA PRO A 74 -25.18 0.56 1.92
C PRO A 74 -24.91 2.06 1.95
N GLU A 75 -24.80 2.65 3.14
CA GLU A 75 -24.46 4.07 3.31
C GLU A 75 -23.07 4.45 2.78
N TYR A 76 -22.13 3.50 2.73
CA TYR A 76 -20.79 3.73 2.21
C TYR A 76 -20.68 3.42 0.72
N GLU A 77 -21.54 2.56 0.17
CA GLU A 77 -21.56 2.23 -1.27
C GLU A 77 -21.73 3.49 -2.13
N ALA A 78 -22.70 4.34 -1.80
CA ALA A 78 -22.94 5.59 -2.52
C ALA A 78 -21.72 6.54 -2.50
N THR A 79 -20.93 6.52 -1.43
CA THR A 79 -19.70 7.32 -1.32
C THR A 79 -18.62 6.76 -2.23
N ILE A 80 -18.47 5.43 -2.30
CA ILE A 80 -17.50 4.77 -3.18
C ILE A 80 -17.86 4.97 -4.65
N ASP A 81 -19.13 4.83 -5.01
CA ASP A 81 -19.60 5.08 -6.37
C ASP A 81 -19.32 6.53 -6.81
N LEU A 82 -19.53 7.49 -5.90
CA LEU A 82 -19.19 8.89 -6.15
C LEU A 82 -17.68 9.07 -6.38
N TRP A 83 -16.84 8.43 -5.57
CA TRP A 83 -15.39 8.47 -5.75
C TRP A 83 -14.95 7.85 -7.07
N LEU A 84 -15.48 6.68 -7.43
CA LEU A 84 -15.17 5.98 -8.67
C LEU A 84 -15.61 6.79 -9.90
N SER A 85 -16.83 7.35 -9.89
CA SER A 85 -17.31 8.20 -10.99
C SER A 85 -16.42 9.41 -11.24
N ARG A 86 -15.82 9.98 -10.18
CA ARG A 86 -14.89 11.11 -10.28
C ARG A 86 -13.54 10.68 -10.86
N ILE A 87 -13.07 9.47 -10.58
CA ILE A 87 -11.83 8.92 -11.12
C ILE A 87 -12.01 8.57 -12.61
N ASP A 88 -13.12 7.94 -12.98
CA ASP A 88 -13.44 7.62 -14.38
C ASP A 88 -13.56 8.88 -15.25
N GLY A 89 -14.08 9.98 -14.67
CA GLY A 89 -14.11 11.30 -15.32
C GLY A 89 -12.73 11.92 -15.61
N THR A 90 -11.64 11.40 -15.01
CA THR A 90 -10.26 11.88 -15.25
C THR A 90 -9.51 11.13 -16.35
N ALA A 91 -10.10 10.05 -16.90
CA ALA A 91 -9.49 9.31 -18.01
C ALA A 91 -9.39 10.11 -19.33
N GLN A 92 -9.98 11.32 -19.40
CA GLN A 92 -9.90 12.21 -20.57
C GLN A 92 -8.71 13.20 -20.57
N PHE A 93 -7.67 13.01 -19.74
CA PHE A 93 -6.39 13.69 -19.96
C PHE A 93 -5.57 12.98 -21.07
N SER A 94 -6.17 12.88 -22.26
CA SER A 94 -5.48 12.49 -23.50
C SER A 94 -5.21 13.77 -24.31
N GLY A 95 -4.24 14.57 -23.87
CA GLY A 95 -3.63 15.62 -24.69
C GLY A 95 -2.20 15.20 -25.05
N PRO A 96 -1.71 15.41 -26.29
CA PRO A 96 -0.34 15.10 -26.64
C PRO A 96 0.58 15.90 -25.72
N ARG A 97 1.40 15.22 -24.91
CA ARG A 97 2.54 15.88 -24.25
C ARG A 97 3.58 16.11 -25.35
N GLU A 98 3.75 17.37 -25.73
CA GLU A 98 4.85 17.79 -26.58
C GLU A 98 6.16 17.32 -25.94
N HIS A 99 6.97 16.60 -26.73
CA HIS A 99 8.31 16.24 -26.37
C HIS A 99 9.15 17.52 -26.28
N GLU A 100 9.40 18.01 -25.07
CA GLU A 100 10.55 18.88 -24.82
C GLU A 100 11.78 17.98 -24.66
N GLU A 101 12.59 17.95 -25.72
CA GLU A 101 13.95 17.43 -25.69
C GLU A 101 14.76 18.20 -24.64
N ALA A 102 15.24 17.51 -23.61
CA ALA A 102 16.23 18.02 -22.67
C ALA A 102 17.34 16.98 -22.49
N ASP A 103 18.39 17.20 -23.28
CA ASP A 103 19.82 17.08 -22.98
C ASP A 103 20.31 15.87 -22.15
N GLU A 104 21.07 15.00 -22.81
CA GLU A 104 21.80 13.89 -22.20
C GLU A 104 22.85 14.41 -21.21
N ASN A 105 22.68 14.11 -19.92
CA ASN A 105 23.78 14.21 -18.94
C ASN A 105 23.69 13.06 -17.91
N PRO A 106 24.61 12.08 -17.92
CA PRO A 106 24.50 10.89 -17.09
C PRO A 106 25.26 11.07 -15.78
N SER A 107 24.62 11.67 -14.77
CA SER A 107 25.03 11.48 -13.37
C SER A 107 23.95 12.00 -12.44
N ASN A 108 23.04 11.13 -12.01
CA ASN A 108 22.26 11.39 -10.80
C ASN A 108 22.00 10.06 -10.09
N GLU A 109 22.97 9.67 -9.24
CA GLU A 109 22.77 8.65 -8.21
C GLU A 109 21.63 9.11 -7.28
N PRO A 110 20.53 8.35 -7.13
CA PRO A 110 19.35 8.84 -6.43
C PRO A 110 19.36 8.57 -4.91
N ASN A 111 20.48 8.19 -4.31
CA ASN A 111 20.52 7.68 -2.94
C ASN A 111 21.59 8.40 -2.10
N GLY A 112 21.24 9.57 -1.55
CA GLY A 112 22.07 10.32 -0.59
C GLY A 112 22.13 9.65 0.78
N TYR A 113 22.92 8.59 0.89
CA TYR A 113 23.43 8.13 2.19
C TYR A 113 24.63 8.99 2.57
N ASP A 114 24.42 9.98 3.44
CA ASP A 114 25.51 10.65 4.13
C ASP A 114 26.25 9.60 4.97
N HIS A 115 27.45 9.22 4.52
CA HIS A 115 28.41 8.50 5.32
C HIS A 115 29.00 9.50 6.32
N ASP A 116 28.52 9.50 7.56
CA ASP A 116 29.17 10.23 8.66
C ASP A 116 30.36 9.40 9.19
N PRO A 117 31.62 9.86 9.04
CA PRO A 117 32.77 9.16 9.59
C PRO A 117 33.15 9.82 10.92
N TYR A 118 32.60 9.34 12.03
CA TYR A 118 33.19 9.67 13.34
C TYR A 118 34.55 8.99 13.44
N ARG A 119 35.59 9.80 13.20
CA ARG A 119 36.99 9.54 13.50
C ARG A 119 37.19 9.37 15.01
N GLU A 120 38.08 8.43 15.33
CA GLU A 120 38.74 8.21 16.62
C GLU A 120 39.37 9.50 17.20
N SER A 121 39.41 9.54 18.53
CA SER A 121 40.41 10.28 19.31
C SER A 121 40.97 9.38 20.41
#